data_AF-A0A2M7QIP6-F1
#
_entry.id   AF-A0A2M7QIP6-F1
#
_cell.length_a   1.000
_cell.length_b   1.000
_cell.length_c   1.000
_cell.angle_alpha   90.00
_cell.angle_beta   90.00
_cell.angle_gamma   90.00
#
_symmetry.space_group_name_H-M   'P 1'
#
loop_
_entity.id
_entity.type
_entity.pdbx_description
1 polymer ?
#
loop_
_entity_poly.entity_id
_entity_poly.type
_entity_poly.pdbx_seq_one_letter_code
_entity_poly.pdbx_strand_id
1 'polypeptide(L)'
;HSNLLDITLALTVPVPTQNLIITLTSTNNRFDADVNKDGNTTYVDYYYIVLAKTGLTIPSYMNADLNNDGIVDNNDKAVIINILRK
;
A
#
# COMPACT_ATOMS: atom_id res chain seq x y z
N HIS A 1 -4.68 -36.28 30.07
CA HIS A 1 -3.93 -36.18 28.81
C HIS A 1 -4.83 -36.68 27.70
N SER A 2 -5.73 -35.82 27.24
CA SER A 2 -6.73 -36.21 26.25
C SER A 2 -6.12 -36.12 24.85
N ASN A 3 -6.11 -37.29 24.21
CA ASN A 3 -6.03 -37.54 22.78
C ASN A 3 -7.01 -36.69 21.96
N LEU A 4 -6.76 -36.66 20.64
CA LEU A 4 -7.70 -36.90 19.51
C LEU A 4 -7.10 -36.20 18.27
N LEU A 5 -6.47 -36.93 17.33
CA LEU A 5 -7.12 -37.36 16.08
C LEU A 5 -8.52 -36.77 15.89
N ASP A 6 -8.72 -35.93 14.88
CA ASP A 6 -9.87 -36.13 14.01
C ASP A 6 -9.63 -35.58 12.60
N ILE A 7 -9.76 -36.52 11.67
CA ILE A 7 -9.98 -36.34 10.24
C ILE A 7 -11.43 -35.89 10.11
N THR A 8 -11.73 -34.84 9.33
CA THR A 8 -13.12 -34.62 8.88
C THR A 8 -13.17 -34.32 7.40
N LEU A 9 -14.01 -35.15 6.78
CA LEU A 9 -14.32 -35.35 5.38
C LEU A 9 -14.45 -34.10 4.51
N ALA A 10 -14.03 -34.27 3.26
CA ALA A 10 -14.43 -33.45 2.14
C ALA A 10 -15.96 -33.36 2.03
N LEU A 11 -16.48 -32.13 2.05
CA LEU A 11 -17.62 -31.75 1.22
C LEU A 11 -17.09 -30.84 0.13
N THR A 12 -16.98 -31.40 -1.06
CA THR A 12 -16.58 -30.71 -2.28
C THR A 12 -17.65 -29.69 -2.66
N VAL A 13 -17.51 -28.45 -2.20
CA VAL A 13 -18.05 -27.29 -2.93
C VAL A 13 -16.94 -26.80 -3.85
N PRO A 14 -17.13 -26.78 -5.18
CA PRO A 14 -16.20 -26.09 -6.05
C PRO A 14 -16.32 -24.59 -5.75
N VAL A 15 -15.52 -24.11 -4.81
CA VAL A 15 -15.23 -22.68 -4.72
C VAL A 15 -14.51 -22.35 -6.02
N PRO A 16 -14.99 -21.39 -6.84
CA PRO A 16 -14.19 -20.92 -7.95
C PRO A 16 -12.93 -20.32 -7.34
N THR A 17 -11.81 -21.05 -7.48
CA THR A 17 -10.49 -20.54 -7.16
C THR A 17 -10.29 -19.34 -8.08
N GLN A 18 -10.47 -18.13 -7.54
CA GLN A 18 -9.95 -16.96 -8.22
C GLN A 18 -8.45 -17.14 -8.24
N ASN A 19 -7.92 -17.59 -9.38
CA ASN A 19 -6.49 -17.60 -9.63
C ASN A 19 -6.03 -16.15 -9.64
N LEU A 20 -5.72 -15.63 -8.44
CA LEU A 20 -5.08 -14.34 -8.29
C LEU A 20 -3.65 -14.53 -8.77
N ILE A 21 -3.40 -14.27 -10.06
CA ILE A 21 -2.06 -14.18 -10.59
C ILE A 21 -1.47 -12.90 -10.01
N ILE A 22 -0.87 -13.00 -8.82
CA ILE A 22 -0.07 -11.91 -8.26
C ILE A 22 1.23 -11.91 -9.04
N THR A 23 1.28 -11.14 -10.13
CA THR A 23 2.53 -10.82 -10.81
C THR A 23 3.33 -9.94 -9.86
N LEU A 24 4.15 -10.56 -9.01
CA LEU A 24 5.13 -9.86 -8.17
C LEU A 24 6.27 -9.39 -9.08
N THR A 25 6.05 -8.33 -9.86
CA THR A 25 7.15 -7.50 -10.37
C THR A 25 7.71 -6.72 -9.20
N SER A 26 8.49 -7.40 -8.36
CA SER A 26 9.31 -6.80 -7.32
C SER A 26 10.43 -6.01 -7.99
N THR A 27 10.11 -4.80 -8.42
CA THR A 27 11.11 -3.73 -8.39
C THR A 27 11.03 -3.14 -7.00
N ASN A 28 12.01 -3.47 -6.16
CA ASN A 28 12.20 -2.97 -4.81
C ASN A 28 12.18 -1.44 -4.72
N ASN A 29 11.01 -0.82 -4.82
CA ASN A 29 10.80 0.58 -4.54
C ASN A 29 9.61 0.64 -3.58
N ARG A 30 9.92 0.50 -2.29
CA ARG A 30 8.99 0.47 -1.16
C ARG A 30 8.21 1.78 -0.94
N PHE A 31 8.25 2.71 -1.90
CA PHE A 31 7.63 4.02 -1.84
C PHE A 31 6.42 4.03 -2.76
N ASP A 32 5.23 4.08 -2.15
CA ASP A 32 3.97 4.17 -2.87
C ASP A 32 3.64 5.64 -3.18
N ALA A 33 4.34 6.21 -4.17
CA ALA A 33 4.30 7.65 -4.45
C ALA A 33 3.04 8.15 -5.16
N ASP A 34 2.16 7.23 -5.58
CA ASP A 34 0.79 7.52 -6.00
C ASP A 34 -0.08 7.64 -4.74
N VAL A 35 -0.04 8.82 -4.14
CA VAL A 35 -0.72 9.13 -2.87
C VAL A 35 -2.23 9.14 -3.09
N ASN A 36 -2.69 9.69 -4.22
CA ASN A 36 -4.11 9.86 -4.51
C ASN A 36 -4.77 8.65 -5.19
N LYS A 37 -4.00 7.61 -5.54
CA LYS A 37 -4.46 6.37 -6.19
C LYS A 37 -5.07 6.60 -7.57
N ASP A 38 -4.60 7.61 -8.29
CA ASP A 38 -5.06 7.90 -9.66
C ASP A 38 -4.28 7.16 -10.75
N GLY A 39 -3.26 6.39 -10.36
CA GLY A 39 -2.40 5.61 -11.26
C GLY A 39 -1.20 6.38 -11.79
N ASN A 40 -1.02 7.65 -11.42
CA ASN A 40 0.11 8.48 -11.80
C ASN A 40 0.80 9.04 -10.56
N THR A 41 2.12 9.25 -10.65
CA THR A 41 2.86 10.00 -9.63
C THR A 41 3.15 11.39 -10.16
N THR A 42 2.48 12.40 -9.60
CA THR A 42 2.54 13.80 -10.07
C THR A 42 2.73 14.78 -8.91
N TYR A 43 2.74 16.08 -9.21
CA TYR A 43 2.76 17.13 -8.18
C TYR A 43 1.48 17.19 -7.35
N VAL A 44 0.38 16.54 -7.79
CA VAL A 44 -0.84 16.39 -6.99
C VAL A 44 -0.57 15.53 -5.75
N ASP A 45 0.19 14.44 -5.90
CA ASP A 45 0.60 13.58 -4.78
C ASP A 45 1.49 14.33 -3.79
N TYR A 46 2.42 15.16 -4.30
CA TYR A 46 3.24 16.03 -3.46
C TYR A 46 2.38 17.00 -2.62
N TYR A 47 1.32 17.54 -3.21
CA TYR A 47 0.41 18.43 -2.51
C TYR A 47 -0.29 17.71 -1.33
N TYR A 48 -0.73 16.45 -1.51
CA TYR A 48 -1.34 15.68 -0.43
C TYR A 48 -0.37 15.39 0.73
N ILE A 49 0.92 15.16 0.45
CA ILE A 49 1.94 15.02 1.49
C ILE A 49 2.08 16.31 2.29
N VAL A 50 2.09 17.47 1.61
CA VAL A 50 2.15 18.78 2.28
C VAL A 50 0.91 19.00 3.15
N LEU A 51 -0.30 18.68 2.66
CA LEU A 51 -1.52 18.79 3.43
C LEU A 51 -1.48 17.93 4.71
N ALA A 52 -1.16 16.64 4.56
CA ALA A 52 -1.08 15.71 5.68
C ALA A 52 -0.04 16.16 6.72
N LYS A 53 1.13 16.61 6.28
CA LYS A 53 2.17 17.17 7.15
C LYS A 53 1.70 18.39 7.95
N THR A 54 0.86 19.25 7.35
CA THR A 54 0.29 20.41 8.06
C THR A 54 -0.84 20.07 9.03
N GLY A 55 -1.19 18.78 9.16
CA GLY A 55 -2.27 18.31 10.02
C GLY A 55 -3.65 18.45 9.38
N LEU A 56 -3.73 18.70 8.07
CA LEU A 56 -4.99 18.66 7.35
C LEU A 56 -5.37 17.23 7.02
N THR A 57 -6.65 16.92 7.13
CA THR A 57 -7.18 15.59 6.82
C THR A 57 -7.16 15.35 5.31
N ILE A 58 -6.51 14.27 4.90
CA ILE A 58 -6.63 13.70 3.55
C ILE A 58 -7.60 12.50 3.59
N PRO A 59 -8.22 12.11 2.47
CA PRO A 59 -9.05 10.92 2.41
C PRO A 59 -8.31 9.67 2.90
N SER A 60 -9.02 8.77 3.60
CA SER A 60 -8.42 7.60 4.26
C SER A 60 -7.83 6.54 3.31
N TYR A 61 -8.18 6.59 2.02
CA TYR A 61 -7.58 5.72 1.01
C TYR A 61 -6.23 6.24 0.49
N MET A 62 -5.89 7.49 0.81
CA MET A 62 -4.61 8.10 0.44
C MET A 62 -3.57 7.78 1.50
N ASN A 63 -2.33 7.55 1.07
CA ASN A 63 -1.20 7.35 1.97
C ASN A 63 -0.10 8.38 1.69
N ALA A 64 0.07 9.33 2.60
CA ALA A 64 1.12 10.36 2.51
C ALA A 64 2.44 9.95 3.19
N ASP A 65 2.43 8.87 3.99
CA ASP A 65 3.63 8.28 4.60
C ASP A 65 4.27 7.35 3.56
N LEU A 66 5.18 7.91 2.77
CA LEU A 66 5.80 7.21 1.66
C LEU A 66 6.87 6.25 2.16
N ASN A 67 7.63 6.64 3.19
CA ASN A 67 8.72 5.82 3.71
C ASN A 67 8.24 4.74 4.73
N ASN A 68 6.96 4.76 5.09
CA ASN A 68 6.30 3.86 6.04
C ASN A 68 6.95 3.91 7.44
N ASP A 69 7.39 5.08 7.89
CA ASP A 69 7.95 5.27 9.24
C ASP A 69 6.89 5.66 10.28
N GLY A 70 5.64 5.84 9.86
CA GLY A 70 4.50 6.20 10.69
C GLY A 70 4.34 7.71 10.90
N ILE A 71 5.19 8.54 10.30
CA ILE A 71 5.22 9.99 10.48
C ILE A 71 5.30 10.68 9.11
N VAL A 72 4.26 11.44 8.76
CA VAL A 72 4.31 12.26 7.54
C VAL A 72 5.17 13.50 7.78
N ASP A 73 6.39 13.52 7.23
CA ASP A 73 7.36 14.60 7.44
C ASP A 73 8.14 15.03 6.17
N ASN A 74 9.33 15.59 6.35
CA ASN A 74 10.15 16.05 5.23
C ASN A 74 10.85 14.91 4.47
N ASN A 75 10.97 13.73 5.07
CA ASN A 75 11.52 12.54 4.44
C ASN A 75 10.59 12.07 3.31
N ASP A 76 9.28 12.05 3.53
CA ASP A 76 8.29 11.73 2.47
C ASP A 76 8.37 12.72 1.32
N LYS A 77 8.51 14.01 1.63
CA LYS A 77 8.73 15.03 0.62
C LYS A 77 10.00 14.78 -0.20
N ALA A 78 11.09 14.38 0.45
CA ALA A 78 12.33 14.08 -0.25
C ALA A 78 12.18 12.85 -1.17
N VAL A 79 11.46 11.83 -0.71
CA VAL A 79 11.13 10.63 -1.50
C VAL A 79 10.40 11.01 -2.78
N ILE A 80 9.28 11.75 -2.68
CA ILE A 80 8.49 12.09 -3.88
C ILE A 80 9.24 13.04 -4.82
N ILE A 81 10.02 13.98 -4.30
CA ILE A 81 10.83 14.89 -5.13
C ILE A 81 11.86 14.08 -5.93
N ASN A 82 12.46 13.04 -5.33
CA ASN A 82 13.39 12.17 -6.04
C ASN A 82 12.71 11.35 -7.14
N ILE A 83 11.42 11.04 -6.99
CA ILE A 83 10.63 10.31 -7.99
C ILE A 83 10.23 11.24 -9.14
N LEU A 84 9.70 12.43 -8.84
CA LEU A 84 9.24 13.41 -9.84
C LEU A 84 10.36 14.02 -10.72
N ARG A 85 11.63 13.82 -10.34
CA ARG A 85 12.81 14.30 -11.08
C ARG A 85 13.35 13.31 -12.11
N LYS A 86 12.86 12.07 -12.11
CA LYS A 86 13.28 11.02 -13.05
C LYS A 86 12.42 11.06 -14.30
#